data_AF-A0A9K3PRZ0-F1
#
_entry.id   AF-A0A9K3PRZ0-F1
#
_cell.length_a   1.000
_cell.length_b   1.000
_cell.length_c   1.000
_cell.angle_alpha   90.00
_cell.angle_beta   90.00
_cell.angle_gamma   90.00
#
_symmetry.space_group_name_H-M   'P 1'
#
loop_
_entity.id
_entity.type
_entity.pdbx_description
1 polymer ?
#
loop_
_entity_poly.entity_id
_entity_poly.type
_entity_poly.pdbx_seq_one_letter_code
_entity_poly.pdbx_strand_id
1 'polypeptide(L)'
;MKNLALTAVQKETLSPFQIKVYEACMQIPNGKVATYKGIADAIHCRSSQAVGQALKRNPYNGANPSVPCHRVIKSDLSVGGFAGSYDNLNKKKLILEEEGVVFVVDVKGSMHCNIIGFVAILASHLPTAPR
;
A
#
# COMPACT_ATOMS: atom_id res chain seq x y z
N MET A 1 0.71 20.16 -4.94
CA MET A 1 -0.36 19.15 -5.02
C MET A 1 -0.04 18.24 -6.19
N LYS A 2 0.43 17.01 -5.97
CA LYS A 2 0.70 16.05 -7.05
C LYS A 2 -0.59 15.24 -7.26
N ASN A 3 -1.02 15.14 -8.52
CA ASN A 3 -2.26 14.48 -8.92
C ASN A 3 -2.32 13.05 -8.37
N LEU A 4 -3.31 12.76 -7.54
CA LEU A 4 -3.42 11.52 -6.75
C LEU A 4 -4.25 10.42 -7.43
N ALA A 5 -4.44 10.52 -8.75
CA ALA A 5 -5.27 9.60 -9.53
C ALA A 5 -4.49 8.95 -10.67
N LEU A 6 -4.77 7.67 -10.93
CA LEU A 6 -4.31 7.00 -12.14
C LEU A 6 -4.86 7.71 -13.38
N THR A 7 -4.03 7.88 -14.40
CA THR A 7 -4.45 8.47 -15.68
C THR A 7 -5.37 7.53 -16.45
N ALA A 8 -6.14 8.06 -17.40
CA ALA A 8 -7.04 7.25 -18.24
C ALA A 8 -6.26 6.13 -18.97
N VAL A 9 -5.08 6.46 -19.51
CA VAL A 9 -4.18 5.50 -20.18
C VAL A 9 -3.72 4.39 -19.23
N GLN A 10 -3.47 4.69 -17.95
CA GLN A 10 -3.12 3.66 -16.96
C GLN A 10 -4.30 2.71 -16.69
N LYS A 11 -5.53 3.22 -16.69
CA LYS A 11 -6.73 2.42 -16.37
C LYS A 11 -7.13 1.43 -17.47
N GLU A 12 -6.81 1.69 -18.73
CA GLU A 12 -7.21 0.85 -19.89
C GLU A 12 -6.71 -0.61 -19.81
N THR A 13 -5.59 -0.85 -19.12
CA THR A 13 -4.95 -2.18 -19.03
C THR A 13 -5.23 -2.91 -17.71
N LEU A 14 -6.06 -2.32 -16.84
CA LEU A 14 -6.30 -2.81 -15.48
C LEU A 14 -7.72 -3.34 -15.31
N SER A 15 -7.84 -4.39 -14.49
CA SER A 15 -9.17 -4.81 -14.02
C SER A 15 -9.78 -3.78 -13.06
N PRO A 16 -11.12 -3.69 -12.96
CA PRO A 16 -11.79 -2.83 -11.99
C PRO A 16 -11.33 -3.05 -10.54
N PHE A 17 -10.94 -4.28 -10.20
CA PHE A 17 -10.37 -4.60 -8.90
C PHE A 17 -8.99 -3.97 -8.69
N GLN A 18 -8.10 -4.07 -9.68
CA GLN A 18 -6.77 -3.45 -9.59
C GLN A 18 -6.86 -1.93 -9.47
N ILE A 19 -7.76 -1.29 -10.23
CA ILE A 19 -7.98 0.15 -10.14
C ILE A 19 -8.36 0.55 -8.70
N LYS A 20 -9.34 -0.13 -8.09
CA LYS A 20 -9.75 0.15 -6.70
C LYS A 20 -8.61 -0.02 -5.70
N VAL A 21 -7.82 -1.10 -5.83
CA VAL A 21 -6.67 -1.35 -4.96
C VAL A 21 -5.63 -0.25 -5.09
N TYR A 22 -5.31 0.16 -6.31
CA TYR A 22 -4.29 1.17 -6.57
C TYR A 22 -4.73 2.56 -6.13
N GLU A 23 -5.98 2.94 -6.42
CA GLU A 23 -6.56 4.21 -5.95
C GLU A 23 -6.58 4.28 -4.42
N ALA A 24 -6.98 3.20 -3.73
CA ALA A 24 -6.91 3.12 -2.26
C ALA A 24 -5.46 3.27 -1.75
N CYS A 25 -4.50 2.63 -2.42
CA CYS A 25 -3.09 2.74 -2.07
C CYS A 25 -2.55 4.17 -2.25
N MET A 26 -2.98 4.88 -3.30
CA MET A 26 -2.55 6.27 -3.56
C MET A 26 -3.04 7.24 -2.49
N GLN A 27 -4.13 6.93 -1.77
CA GLN A 27 -4.63 7.74 -0.66
C GLN A 27 -3.75 7.67 0.59
N ILE A 28 -2.80 6.74 0.68
CA ILE A 28 -1.91 6.63 1.84
C ILE A 28 -0.88 7.76 1.76
N PRO A 29 -0.88 8.75 2.68
CA PRO A 29 0.04 9.87 2.62
C PRO A 29 1.46 9.43 2.98
N ASN A 30 2.43 10.28 2.64
CA ASN A 30 3.84 10.08 3.01
C ASN A 30 3.99 10.01 4.54
N GLY A 31 4.85 9.10 5.03
CA GLY A 31 5.09 8.88 6.46
C GLY A 31 3.96 8.14 7.19
N LYS A 32 2.99 7.61 6.44
CA LYS A 32 1.89 6.79 6.97
C LYS A 32 1.87 5.45 6.24
N VAL A 33 1.30 4.45 6.91
CA VAL A 33 1.16 3.09 6.38
C VAL A 33 -0.27 2.61 6.52
N ALA A 34 -0.67 1.71 5.64
CA ALA A 34 -1.91 0.94 5.75
C ALA A 34 -1.59 -0.56 5.72
N THR A 35 -2.53 -1.39 6.15
CA THR A 35 -2.37 -2.85 6.06
C THR A 35 -3.07 -3.41 4.81
N TYR A 36 -2.64 -4.57 4.32
CA TYR A 36 -3.37 -5.26 3.26
C TYR A 36 -4.83 -5.50 3.64
N LYS A 37 -5.09 -5.78 4.92
CA LYS A 37 -6.44 -5.89 5.47
C LYS A 37 -7.18 -4.56 5.41
N GLY A 38 -6.56 -3.47 5.84
CA GLY A 38 -7.18 -2.14 5.80
C GLY A 38 -7.57 -1.71 4.38
N ILE A 39 -6.74 -2.01 3.38
CA ILE A 39 -7.12 -1.77 1.98
C ILE A 39 -8.28 -2.68 1.56
N ALA A 40 -8.22 -3.97 1.91
CA ALA A 40 -9.29 -4.91 1.58
C ALA A 40 -10.64 -4.45 2.17
N ASP A 41 -10.65 -4.03 3.43
CA ASP A 41 -11.83 -3.49 4.11
C ASP A 41 -12.34 -2.22 3.41
N ALA A 42 -11.45 -1.29 3.03
CA ALA A 42 -11.80 -0.05 2.35
C ALA A 42 -12.46 -0.26 0.98
N ILE A 43 -12.04 -1.28 0.23
CA ILE A 43 -12.60 -1.61 -1.10
C ILE A 43 -13.70 -2.69 -1.04
N HIS A 44 -14.14 -3.08 0.16
CA HIS A 44 -15.10 -4.15 0.42
C HIS A 44 -14.70 -5.51 -0.17
N CYS A 45 -13.41 -5.84 -0.12
CA CYS A 45 -12.85 -7.14 -0.49
C CYS A 45 -12.65 -8.02 0.76
N ARG A 46 -13.05 -9.28 0.69
CA ARG A 46 -12.85 -10.25 1.79
C ARG A 46 -11.45 -10.86 1.85
N SER A 47 -10.57 -10.53 0.89
CA SER A 47 -9.26 -11.17 0.74
C SER A 47 -8.12 -10.17 0.70
N SER A 48 -7.40 -10.04 1.82
CA SER A 48 -6.14 -9.30 1.89
C SER A 48 -5.06 -9.90 0.98
N GLN A 49 -5.15 -11.22 0.69
CA GLN A 49 -4.25 -11.89 -0.25
C GLN A 49 -4.49 -11.41 -1.68
N ALA A 50 -5.74 -11.22 -2.09
CA ALA A 50 -6.07 -10.68 -3.41
C ALA A 50 -5.51 -9.25 -3.59
N VAL A 51 -5.60 -8.41 -2.56
CA VAL A 51 -4.95 -7.09 -2.53
C VAL A 51 -3.44 -7.20 -2.70
N GLY A 52 -2.78 -8.10 -1.95
CA GLY A 52 -1.35 -8.36 -2.08
C GLY A 52 -0.94 -8.80 -3.49
N GLN A 53 -1.74 -9.65 -4.14
CA GLN A 53 -1.49 -10.09 -5.51
C GLN A 53 -1.69 -8.98 -6.55
N ALA A 54 -2.68 -8.11 -6.35
CA ALA A 54 -2.84 -6.92 -7.20
C ALA A 54 -1.63 -6.00 -7.08
N LEU A 55 -1.18 -5.69 -5.85
CA LEU A 55 0.01 -4.87 -5.62
C LEU A 55 1.31 -5.51 -6.14
N LYS A 56 1.42 -6.85 -6.10
CA LYS A 56 2.55 -7.60 -6.68
C LYS A 56 2.62 -7.44 -8.20
N ARG A 57 1.47 -7.40 -8.87
CA ARG A 57 1.34 -7.25 -10.34
C ARG A 57 1.25 -5.80 -10.79
N ASN A 58 1.59 -4.86 -9.92
CA ASN A 58 1.54 -3.44 -10.24
C ASN A 58 2.58 -3.11 -11.33
N PRO A 59 2.16 -2.71 -12.55
CA PRO A 59 3.07 -2.36 -13.64
C PRO A 59 3.76 -1.00 -13.43
N TYR A 60 3.34 -0.22 -12.42
CA TYR A 60 3.86 1.12 -12.11
C TYR A 60 4.85 1.11 -10.94
N ASN A 61 5.55 0.01 -10.72
CA ASN A 61 6.51 -0.19 -9.63
C ASN A 61 7.96 0.24 -10.00
N GLY A 62 8.14 1.02 -11.07
CA GLY A 62 9.44 1.49 -11.57
C GLY A 62 10.11 2.57 -10.71
N ALA A 63 11.09 3.29 -11.28
CA ALA A 63 11.95 4.24 -10.56
C ALA A 63 11.22 5.44 -9.90
N ASN A 64 9.99 5.75 -10.32
CA ASN A 64 9.11 6.73 -9.69
C ASN A 64 7.70 6.13 -9.55
N PRO A 65 7.45 5.32 -8.49
CA PRO A 65 6.23 4.56 -8.38
C PRO A 65 5.03 5.49 -8.17
N SER A 66 4.14 5.54 -9.16
CA SER A 66 2.89 6.32 -9.06
C SER A 66 1.93 5.75 -8.01
N VAL A 67 2.08 4.46 -7.68
CA VAL A 67 1.32 3.76 -6.65
C VAL A 67 2.27 3.40 -5.50
N PRO A 68 2.11 3.97 -4.29
CA PRO A 68 3.05 3.83 -3.19
C PRO A 68 2.86 2.48 -2.46
N CYS A 69 3.09 1.37 -3.16
CA CYS A 69 2.86 0.02 -2.64
C CYS A 69 3.79 -0.35 -1.47
N HIS A 70 4.90 0.38 -1.28
CA HIS A 70 5.77 0.26 -0.10
C HIS A 70 5.07 0.67 1.19
N ARG A 71 4.03 1.52 1.14
CA ARG A 71 3.24 1.95 2.31
C ARG A 71 2.25 0.90 2.81
N VAL A 72 2.15 -0.25 2.14
CA VAL A 72 1.23 -1.34 2.51
C VAL A 72 1.97 -2.46 3.24
N ILE A 73 1.60 -2.74 4.49
CA ILE A 73 2.27 -3.72 5.36
C ILE A 73 1.31 -4.82 5.84
N LYS A 74 1.84 -5.82 6.56
CA LYS A 74 1.02 -6.89 7.14
C LYS A 74 0.23 -6.37 8.35
N SER A 75 -0.86 -7.07 8.70
CA SER A 75 -1.73 -6.69 9.82
C SER A 75 -1.07 -6.83 11.19
N ASP A 76 0.02 -7.60 11.30
CA ASP A 76 0.88 -7.73 12.48
C ASP A 76 1.93 -6.62 12.58
N LEU A 77 1.82 -5.60 11.72
CA LEU A 77 2.72 -4.44 11.62
C LEU A 77 4.14 -4.79 11.16
N SER A 78 4.37 -6.03 10.73
CA SER A 78 5.63 -6.42 10.09
C SER A 78 5.64 -6.02 8.61
N VAL A 79 6.83 -5.81 8.08
CA VAL A 79 7.01 -5.48 6.65
C VAL A 79 6.78 -6.74 5.82
N GLY A 80 5.74 -6.72 4.98
CA GLY A 80 5.49 -7.75 3.97
C GLY A 80 6.30 -7.53 2.70
N GLY A 81 6.35 -8.54 1.82
CA GLY A 81 7.14 -8.52 0.58
C GLY A 81 6.95 -7.26 -0.29
N PHE A 82 7.98 -6.92 -1.06
CA PHE A 82 8.08 -5.68 -1.82
C PHE A 82 8.57 -5.90 -3.25
N ALA A 83 8.00 -5.18 -4.21
CA ALA A 83 8.34 -5.28 -5.62
C ALA A 83 8.40 -6.74 -6.14
N GLY A 84 7.49 -7.59 -5.65
CA GLY A 84 7.39 -8.99 -6.06
C GLY A 84 8.33 -9.99 -5.37
N SER A 85 9.22 -9.55 -4.49
CA SER A 85 10.12 -10.44 -3.70
C SER A 85 10.10 -10.12 -2.19
N TYR A 86 10.43 -11.12 -1.38
CA TYR A 86 10.75 -10.96 0.05
C TYR A 86 12.20 -10.50 0.27
N ASP A 87 13.06 -10.52 -0.75
CA ASP A 87 14.45 -10.05 -0.62
C ASP A 87 14.53 -8.52 -0.58
N ASN A 88 13.49 -7.85 -1.08
CA ASN A 88 13.42 -6.38 -1.14
C ASN A 88 12.90 -5.74 0.15
N LEU A 89 12.81 -6.50 1.26
CA LEU A 89 12.30 -5.99 2.54
C LEU A 89 13.15 -4.84 3.07
N ASN A 90 14.48 -4.91 2.94
CA ASN A 90 15.37 -3.84 3.38
C ASN A 90 15.17 -2.57 2.56
N LYS A 91 14.96 -2.70 1.24
CA LYS A 91 14.63 -1.56 0.37
C LYS A 91 13.31 -0.90 0.76
N LYS A 92 12.28 -1.70 1.06
CA LYS A 92 10.99 -1.18 1.53
C LYS A 92 11.11 -0.43 2.85
N LYS A 93 11.88 -0.97 3.80
CA LYS A 93 12.15 -0.31 5.08
C LYS A 93 12.85 1.01 4.87
N LEU A 94 13.93 1.04 4.09
CA LEU A 94 14.69 2.25 3.82
C LEU A 94 13.81 3.37 3.24
N ILE A 95 12.96 3.06 2.26
CA ILE A 95 12.01 4.03 1.69
C ILE A 95 11.02 4.51 2.77
N LEU A 96 10.49 3.62 3.61
CA LEU A 96 9.57 4.00 4.68
C LEU A 96 10.25 4.86 5.75
N GLU A 97 11.49 4.57 6.10
CA GLU A 97 12.30 5.36 7.04
C GLU A 97 12.61 6.75 6.47
N GLU A 98 12.94 6.84 5.18
CA GLU A 98 13.10 8.12 4.46
C GLU A 98 11.78 8.94 4.44
N GLU A 99 10.63 8.27 4.45
CA GLU A 99 9.31 8.90 4.61
C GLU A 99 8.97 9.24 6.08
N GLY A 100 9.85 8.93 7.03
CA GLY A 100 9.68 9.23 8.46
C GLY A 100 8.93 8.15 9.25
N VAL A 101 8.78 6.94 8.72
CA VAL A 101 8.20 5.80 9.44
C VAL A 101 9.25 5.19 10.37
N VAL A 102 8.91 5.05 11.65
CA VAL A 102 9.81 4.48 12.66
C VAL A 102 9.47 3.00 12.88
N PHE A 103 10.49 2.14 12.83
CA PHE A 103 10.39 0.74 13.20
C PHE A 103 10.94 0.50 14.61
N VAL A 104 10.19 -0.23 15.43
CA VAL A 104 10.60 -0.65 16.78
C VAL A 104 10.85 -2.15 16.80
N VAL A 105 11.91 -2.55 17.49
CA VAL A 105 12.23 -3.95 17.73
C VAL A 105 11.75 -4.30 19.13
N ASP A 106 10.86 -5.29 19.23
CA ASP A 106 10.41 -5.82 20.50
C ASP A 106 11.52 -6.62 21.19
N VAL A 107 11.37 -6.86 22.51
CA VAL A 107 12.30 -7.65 23.33
C VAL A 107 12.60 -9.05 22.78
N LYS A 108 11.71 -9.60 21.94
CA LYS A 108 11.91 -10.89 21.24
C LYS A 108 12.68 -10.78 19.91
N GLY A 109 13.19 -9.60 19.57
CA GLY A 109 13.88 -9.33 18.29
C GLY A 109 12.94 -9.19 17.08
N SER A 110 11.61 -9.16 17.30
CA SER A 110 10.62 -8.97 16.23
C SER A 110 10.45 -7.48 15.93
N MET A 111 10.55 -7.10 14.66
CA MET A 111 10.50 -5.70 14.26
C MET A 111 9.12 -5.30 13.72
N HIS A 112 8.52 -4.28 14.33
CA HIS A 112 7.19 -3.79 14.03
C HIS A 112 7.24 -2.30 13.67
N CYS A 113 6.38 -1.86 12.77
CA CYS A 113 6.19 -0.43 12.53
C CYS A 113 5.58 0.22 13.78
N ASN A 114 6.28 1.20 14.39
CA ASN A 114 5.72 1.99 15.48
C ASN A 114 4.72 2.99 14.89
N ILE A 115 3.44 2.78 15.15
CA ILE A 115 2.39 3.48 14.43
C ILE A 115 2.15 4.87 15.02
N ILE A 116 3.06 5.81 14.80
CA ILE A 116 2.76 7.24 14.96
C ILE A 116 2.12 7.72 13.65
N GLY A 117 1.04 7.06 13.20
CA GLY A 117 0.48 7.34 11.88
C GLY A 117 -0.31 6.25 11.17
N PHE A 118 -1.22 5.56 11.85
CA PHE A 118 -2.13 4.66 11.15
C PHE A 118 -3.11 5.51 10.36
N VAL A 119 -3.13 5.38 9.04
CA VAL A 119 -4.28 5.87 8.27
C VAL A 119 -5.21 4.68 8.11
N ALA A 120 -6.24 4.64 8.96
CA ALA A 120 -7.42 3.87 8.64
C ALA A 120 -8.00 4.49 7.36
N ILE A 121 -7.83 3.82 6.22
CA ILE A 121 -8.47 4.22 4.97
C ILE A 121 -9.97 4.03 5.19
N LEU A 122 -10.64 5.06 5.68
CA LEU A 122 -12.09 5.07 5.82
C LEU A 122 -12.68 5.03 4.40
N ALA A 123 -13.54 4.05 4.14
CA ALA A 123 -14.17 3.81 2.84
C ALA A 123 -14.96 5.01 2.28
N SER A 124 -15.15 6.08 3.06
CA SER A 124 -15.92 7.28 2.68
C SER A 124 -15.26 8.17 1.62
N HIS A 125 -13.98 7.97 1.28
CA HIS A 125 -13.25 8.82 0.32
C HIS A 125 -12.83 8.12 -0.97
N LEU A 126 -13.23 6.85 -1.18
CA LEU A 126 -13.00 6.20 -2.46
C LEU A 126 -14.05 6.70 -3.47
N PRO A 127 -13.64 7.34 -4.59
CA PRO A 127 -14.58 7.69 -5.63
C PRO A 127 -15.26 6.41 -6.11
N THR A 128 -16.56 6.30 -5.90
CA THR A 128 -17.33 5.19 -6.46
C THR A 128 -17.22 5.30 -7.98
N ALA A 129 -16.56 4.34 -8.61
CA ALA A 129 -16.48 4.27 -10.06
C ALA A 129 -17.90 4.39 -10.65
N PRO A 130 -18.12 5.22 -11.69
CA PRO A 130 -19.43 5.30 -12.32
C PRO A 130 -19.81 3.93 -12.89
N ARG A 131 -21.05 3.53 -12.63
CA ARG A 131 -21.69 2.34 -13.21
C ARG A 131 -21.87 2.50 -14.70
#